data_AF-A0A958J9B7-F1
#
_entry.id   AF-A0A958J9B7-F1
#
_cell.length_a   1.000
_cell.length_b   1.000
_cell.length_c   1.000
_cell.angle_alpha   90.00
_cell.angle_beta   90.00
_cell.angle_gamma   90.00
#
_symmetry.space_group_name_H-M   'P 1'
#
loop_
_entity.id
_entity.type
_entity.pdbx_description
1 polymer ?
#
loop_
_entity_poly.entity_id
_entity_poly.type
_entity_poly.pdbx_seq_one_letter_code
_entity_poly.pdbx_strand_id
1 'polypeptide(L)'
;MRISTTIKGYAILGMALILSLPLFAQTTYTWSGLDTTWSTASAWSPNGVPGASDTAVVNGGIITLDSDVDLGGLNLQGGIISGSSTMNISGSFNWIGGRWQGSGTTNLAAGAQTMIDDINLKIIDGWQIVNNGAATWSNTGEIRIQGGGILTNGASGVFTIQNNAAFDISTGGGTVTN
;
A
#
# COMPACT_ATOMS: atom_id res chain seq x y z
N MET A 1 68.49 -3.29 36.70
CA MET A 1 67.02 -3.45 36.72
C MET A 1 66.43 -2.67 35.56
N ARG A 2 66.11 -3.37 34.46
CA ARG A 2 65.30 -2.85 33.34
C ARG A 2 64.40 -4.01 32.91
N ILE A 3 63.11 -3.80 33.04
CA ILE A 3 62.03 -4.73 32.69
C ILE A 3 61.73 -4.49 31.20
N SER A 4 61.66 -5.55 30.40
CA SER A 4 61.12 -5.49 29.03
C SER A 4 60.06 -6.58 28.88
N THR A 5 58.82 -6.14 28.73
CA THR A 5 57.59 -6.92 28.75
C THR A 5 57.27 -7.45 27.36
N THR A 6 57.08 -8.76 27.22
CA THR A 6 56.60 -9.39 25.99
C THR A 6 55.09 -9.21 25.86
N ILE A 7 54.62 -8.49 24.84
CA ILE A 7 53.19 -8.38 24.50
C ILE A 7 52.83 -9.56 23.59
N LYS A 8 52.02 -10.49 24.08
CA LYS A 8 51.34 -11.50 23.24
C LYS A 8 50.04 -10.88 22.73
N GLY A 9 49.95 -10.65 21.42
CA GLY A 9 48.72 -10.22 20.76
C GLY A 9 47.70 -11.36 20.77
N TYR A 10 46.55 -11.13 21.40
CA TYR A 10 45.38 -12.00 21.28
C TYR A 10 44.55 -11.51 20.10
N ALA A 11 44.46 -12.31 19.04
CA ALA A 11 43.50 -12.09 17.97
C ALA A 11 42.11 -12.47 18.50
N ILE A 12 41.23 -11.48 18.64
CA ILE A 12 39.81 -11.69 18.91
C ILE A 12 39.18 -12.17 17.59
N LEU A 13 38.88 -13.46 17.47
CA LEU A 13 37.96 -13.94 16.43
C LEU A 13 36.55 -13.49 16.82
N GLY A 14 36.08 -12.41 16.22
CA GLY A 14 34.68 -12.00 16.32
C GLY A 14 33.79 -13.01 15.59
N MET A 15 33.02 -13.78 16.35
CA MET A 15 31.97 -14.64 15.80
C MET A 15 30.79 -13.75 15.38
N ALA A 16 30.55 -13.62 14.07
CA ALA A 16 29.38 -12.92 13.58
C ALA A 16 28.12 -13.75 13.89
N LEU A 17 27.28 -13.26 14.78
CA LEU A 17 25.92 -13.76 14.95
C LEU A 17 25.11 -13.32 13.72
N ILE A 18 25.02 -14.19 12.71
CA ILE A 18 24.10 -13.97 11.59
C ILE A 18 22.70 -14.33 12.11
N LEU A 19 21.95 -13.29 12.49
CA LEU A 19 20.53 -13.42 12.79
C LEU A 19 19.79 -13.71 11.48
N SER A 20 19.60 -14.99 11.15
CA SER A 20 18.76 -15.40 10.02
C SER A 20 17.30 -15.17 10.39
N LEU A 21 16.81 -13.94 10.20
CA LEU A 21 15.40 -13.65 10.27
C LEU A 21 14.68 -14.47 9.18
N PRO A 22 13.55 -15.12 9.48
CA PRO A 22 12.77 -15.78 8.44
C PRO A 22 12.37 -14.71 7.42
N LEU A 23 12.85 -14.84 6.18
CA LEU A 23 12.31 -14.11 5.06
C LEU A 23 10.93 -14.73 4.80
N PHE A 24 9.86 -14.10 5.28
CA PHE A 24 8.53 -14.49 4.81
C PHE A 24 8.49 -14.22 3.31
N ALA A 25 8.34 -15.28 2.52
CA ALA A 25 8.21 -15.14 1.08
C ALA A 25 6.93 -14.36 0.80
N GLN A 26 7.06 -13.21 0.13
CA GLN A 26 5.93 -12.45 -0.38
C GLN A 26 5.08 -13.36 -1.26
N THR A 27 3.85 -13.64 -0.83
CA THR A 27 2.89 -14.40 -1.64
C THR A 27 1.95 -13.42 -2.33
N THR A 28 1.61 -13.70 -3.59
CA THR A 28 0.63 -12.92 -4.32
C THR A 28 -0.73 -13.61 -4.26
N TYR A 29 -1.72 -12.92 -3.69
CA TYR A 29 -3.11 -13.35 -3.62
C TYR A 29 -3.95 -12.55 -4.61
N THR A 30 -4.68 -13.24 -5.48
CA THR A 30 -5.54 -12.61 -6.48
C THR A 30 -7.01 -12.77 -6.11
N TRP A 31 -7.74 -11.66 -6.05
CA TRP A 31 -9.17 -11.65 -5.81
C TRP A 31 -9.91 -12.27 -6.99
N SER A 32 -10.84 -13.17 -6.69
CA SER A 32 -11.63 -13.92 -7.68
C SER A 32 -12.71 -13.08 -8.39
N GLY A 33 -12.91 -11.83 -8.00
CA GLY A 33 -13.92 -10.93 -8.57
C GLY A 33 -15.32 -11.10 -7.96
N LEU A 34 -15.42 -11.78 -6.82
CA LEU A 34 -16.66 -11.95 -6.07
C LEU A 34 -17.05 -10.66 -5.34
N ASP A 35 -18.32 -10.59 -4.94
CA ASP A 35 -18.88 -9.54 -4.10
C ASP A 35 -19.00 -10.04 -2.66
N THR A 36 -17.92 -9.90 -1.89
CA THR A 36 -17.82 -10.45 -0.52
C THR A 36 -16.78 -9.72 0.32
N THR A 37 -16.47 -10.23 1.51
CA THR A 37 -15.55 -9.59 2.46
C THR A 37 -14.10 -9.95 2.19
N TRP A 38 -13.18 -9.03 2.50
CA TRP A 38 -11.74 -9.25 2.40
C TRP A 38 -11.29 -10.52 3.12
N SER A 39 -11.87 -10.79 4.29
CA SER A 39 -11.61 -11.97 5.13
C SER A 39 -12.08 -13.31 4.54
N THR A 40 -12.79 -13.31 3.41
CA THR A 40 -13.26 -14.55 2.76
C THR A 40 -12.09 -15.25 2.06
N ALA A 41 -11.42 -16.18 2.76
CA ALA A 41 -10.23 -16.87 2.26
C ALA A 41 -10.41 -17.57 0.90
N SER A 42 -11.60 -18.14 0.63
CA SER A 42 -11.91 -18.80 -0.64
C SER A 42 -12.11 -17.84 -1.81
N ALA A 43 -12.24 -16.53 -1.55
CA ALA A 43 -12.35 -15.51 -2.58
C ALA A 43 -10.97 -15.10 -3.14
N TRP A 44 -9.88 -15.56 -2.54
CA TRP A 44 -8.52 -15.35 -2.99
C TRP A 44 -7.91 -16.60 -3.63
N SER A 45 -6.99 -16.40 -4.57
CA SER A 45 -6.16 -17.45 -5.16
C SER A 45 -4.67 -17.08 -5.02
N PRO A 46 -3.83 -17.91 -4.37
CA PRO A 46 -4.18 -19.18 -3.71
C PRO A 46 -5.17 -18.96 -2.55
N ASN A 47 -5.87 -20.02 -2.14
CA ASN A 47 -6.85 -19.93 -1.04
C ASN A 47 -6.15 -19.47 0.25
N GLY A 48 -6.64 -18.38 0.83
CA GLY A 48 -6.07 -17.74 2.01
C GLY A 48 -6.27 -16.23 1.97
N VAL A 49 -6.19 -15.56 3.11
CA VAL A 49 -6.31 -14.09 3.17
C VAL A 49 -4.89 -13.50 3.10
N PRO A 50 -4.60 -12.54 2.21
CA PRO A 50 -3.30 -11.89 2.15
C PRO A 50 -2.98 -11.17 3.48
N GLY A 51 -1.76 -11.35 3.98
CA GLY A 51 -1.25 -10.72 5.21
C GLY A 51 -0.20 -9.63 4.97
N ALA A 52 0.42 -9.20 6.07
CA ALA A 52 1.30 -8.01 6.12
C ALA A 52 2.52 -8.03 5.18
N SER A 53 2.97 -9.21 4.74
CA SER A 53 4.10 -9.35 3.79
C SER A 53 3.66 -9.70 2.37
N ASP A 54 2.36 -9.89 2.16
CA ASP A 54 1.80 -10.37 0.90
C ASP A 54 1.39 -9.24 -0.02
N THR A 55 1.22 -9.59 -1.29
CA THR A 55 0.64 -8.71 -2.31
C THR A 55 -0.78 -9.13 -2.62
N ALA A 56 -1.74 -8.22 -2.48
CA ALA A 56 -3.09 -8.42 -2.97
C ALA A 56 -3.23 -7.88 -4.41
N VAL A 57 -3.91 -8.63 -5.28
CA VAL A 57 -4.26 -8.22 -6.64
C VAL A 57 -5.77 -8.21 -6.78
N VAL A 58 -6.34 -7.05 -7.09
CA VAL A 58 -7.78 -6.85 -7.24
C VAL A 58 -8.09 -6.47 -8.68
N ASN A 59 -8.67 -7.41 -9.43
CA ASN A 59 -9.01 -7.24 -10.85
C ASN A 59 -10.41 -6.67 -11.09
N GLY A 60 -11.30 -6.75 -10.09
CA GLY A 60 -12.71 -6.41 -10.20
C GLY A 60 -13.51 -6.90 -8.99
N GLY A 61 -14.84 -6.85 -9.08
CA GLY A 61 -15.75 -7.21 -7.99
C GLY A 61 -15.87 -6.13 -6.92
N ILE A 62 -16.66 -6.41 -5.88
CA ILE A 62 -16.83 -5.57 -4.69
C ILE A 62 -16.23 -6.28 -3.48
N ILE A 63 -15.19 -5.69 -2.89
CA ILE A 63 -14.56 -6.19 -1.67
C ILE A 63 -14.97 -5.30 -0.51
N THR A 64 -15.62 -5.86 0.50
CA THR A 64 -15.86 -5.16 1.77
C THR A 64 -14.68 -5.40 2.71
N LEU A 65 -13.97 -4.35 3.08
CA LEU A 65 -12.92 -4.37 4.09
C LEU A 65 -13.57 -4.41 5.48
N ASP A 66 -13.81 -5.62 5.96
CA ASP A 66 -14.57 -5.96 7.17
C ASP A 66 -13.74 -5.96 8.46
N SER A 67 -12.42 -5.80 8.33
CA SER A 67 -11.47 -5.64 9.43
C SER A 67 -10.24 -4.87 8.95
N ASP A 68 -9.40 -4.42 9.87
CA ASP A 68 -8.14 -3.78 9.51
C ASP A 68 -7.19 -4.77 8.84
N VAL A 69 -6.48 -4.31 7.81
CA VAL A 69 -5.60 -5.16 6.98
C VAL A 69 -4.25 -4.48 6.79
N ASP A 70 -3.19 -5.27 6.95
CA ASP A 70 -1.83 -4.87 6.59
C ASP A 70 -1.38 -5.63 5.35
N LEU A 71 -0.69 -4.95 4.44
CA LEU A 71 -0.15 -5.52 3.20
C LEU A 71 1.30 -5.11 2.93
N GLY A 72 2.03 -6.01 2.29
CA GLY A 72 3.30 -5.72 1.65
C GLY A 72 3.11 -5.02 0.30
N GLY A 73 1.99 -5.29 -0.39
CA GLY A 73 1.61 -4.54 -1.57
C GLY A 73 0.16 -4.72 -2.01
N LEU A 74 -0.31 -3.80 -2.85
CA LEU A 74 -1.63 -3.84 -3.48
C LEU A 74 -1.52 -3.47 -4.96
N ASN A 75 -2.10 -4.29 -5.83
CA ASN A 75 -2.34 -3.99 -7.23
C ASN A 75 -3.85 -3.85 -7.45
N LEU A 76 -4.34 -2.61 -7.49
CA LEU A 76 -5.75 -2.31 -7.72
C LEU A 76 -5.97 -2.00 -9.20
N GLN A 77 -6.39 -3.01 -9.96
CA GLN A 77 -6.66 -2.93 -11.39
C GLN A 77 -8.06 -2.37 -11.68
N GLY A 78 -9.02 -2.69 -10.82
CA GLY A 78 -10.42 -2.26 -10.94
C GLY A 78 -11.26 -2.70 -9.75
N GLY A 79 -12.59 -2.63 -9.89
CA GLY A 79 -13.52 -3.01 -8.83
C GLY A 79 -13.74 -1.92 -7.78
N ILE A 80 -14.37 -2.31 -6.67
CA ILE A 80 -14.68 -1.43 -5.54
C ILE A 80 -14.09 -2.05 -4.27
N ILE A 81 -13.24 -1.30 -3.56
CA ILE A 81 -12.92 -1.59 -2.16
C ILE A 81 -13.82 -0.71 -1.31
N SER A 82 -14.59 -1.33 -0.42
CA SER A 82 -15.60 -0.66 0.40
C SER A 82 -15.47 -0.95 1.89
N GLY A 83 -16.25 -0.27 2.72
CA GLY A 83 -16.29 -0.49 4.16
C GLY A 83 -15.84 0.73 4.96
N SER A 84 -15.43 0.49 6.21
CA SER A 84 -15.02 1.54 7.15
C SER A 84 -13.71 1.23 7.88
N SER A 85 -13.05 0.13 7.54
CA SER A 85 -11.83 -0.33 8.21
C SER A 85 -10.59 0.31 7.59
N THR A 86 -9.43 0.06 8.20
CA THR A 86 -8.13 0.61 7.78
C THR A 86 -7.34 -0.40 6.96
N MET A 87 -6.72 0.05 5.87
CA MET A 87 -5.73 -0.71 5.11
C MET A 87 -4.37 -0.02 5.21
N ASN A 88 -3.35 -0.70 5.74
CA ASN A 88 -1.98 -0.20 5.76
C ASN A 88 -1.15 -0.91 4.69
N ILE A 89 -0.49 -0.15 3.82
CA ILE A 89 0.37 -0.68 2.77
C ILE A 89 1.79 -0.20 3.05
N SER A 90 2.68 -1.17 3.29
CA SER A 90 4.07 -0.90 3.67
C SER A 90 5.04 -0.87 2.49
N GLY A 91 4.73 -1.56 1.38
CA GLY A 91 5.55 -1.64 0.18
C GLY A 91 4.89 -1.01 -1.05
N SER A 92 4.57 -1.79 -2.08
CA SER A 92 4.12 -1.25 -3.37
C SER A 92 2.61 -1.05 -3.44
N PHE A 93 2.16 0.09 -3.94
CA PHE A 93 0.75 0.30 -4.32
C PHE A 93 0.65 0.71 -5.79
N ASN A 94 0.19 -0.22 -6.64
CA ASN A 94 -0.09 0.06 -8.05
C ASN A 94 -1.58 0.36 -8.20
N TRP A 95 -1.92 1.65 -8.35
CA TRP A 95 -3.29 2.10 -8.49
C TRP A 95 -3.61 2.31 -9.97
N ILE A 96 -4.10 1.27 -10.61
CA ILE A 96 -4.36 1.24 -12.06
C ILE A 96 -5.81 1.69 -12.34
N GLY A 97 -6.77 1.34 -11.49
CA GLY A 97 -8.17 1.77 -11.64
C GLY A 97 -8.98 1.55 -10.36
N GLY A 98 -10.30 1.63 -10.47
CA GLY A 98 -11.22 1.23 -9.40
C GLY A 98 -11.65 2.37 -8.47
N ARG A 99 -12.48 1.99 -7.49
CA ARG A 99 -13.11 2.91 -6.53
C ARG A 99 -12.83 2.48 -5.10
N TRP A 100 -12.43 3.44 -4.27
CA TRP A 100 -12.48 3.35 -2.82
C TRP A 100 -13.79 3.96 -2.35
N GLN A 101 -14.62 3.20 -1.63
CA GLN A 101 -15.98 3.62 -1.27
C GLN A 101 -16.31 3.44 0.21
N GLY A 102 -16.96 4.43 0.82
CA GLY A 102 -17.30 4.38 2.25
C GLY A 102 -16.22 5.03 3.10
N SER A 103 -16.34 4.94 4.42
CA SER A 103 -15.58 5.79 5.36
C SER A 103 -14.26 5.19 5.84
N GLY A 104 -13.70 4.22 5.11
CA GLY A 104 -12.44 3.59 5.49
C GLY A 104 -11.22 4.47 5.18
N THR A 105 -10.06 3.98 5.59
CA THR A 105 -8.79 4.69 5.42
C THR A 105 -7.73 3.77 4.82
N THR A 106 -6.96 4.27 3.85
CA THR A 106 -5.76 3.61 3.33
C THR A 106 -4.53 4.43 3.70
N ASN A 107 -3.63 3.84 4.49
CA ASN A 107 -2.36 4.46 4.86
C ASN A 107 -1.21 3.86 4.04
N LEU A 108 -0.52 4.71 3.29
CA LEU A 108 0.72 4.36 2.60
C LEU A 108 1.88 4.76 3.52
N ALA A 109 2.69 3.79 3.96
CA ALA A 109 3.79 4.03 4.89
C ALA A 109 4.91 4.88 4.26
N ALA A 110 5.84 5.41 5.07
CA ALA A 110 6.95 6.25 4.59
C ALA A 110 7.89 5.57 3.57
N GLY A 111 7.98 4.23 3.59
CA GLY A 111 8.72 3.45 2.59
C GLY A 111 7.90 3.03 1.38
N ALA A 112 6.58 3.25 1.40
CA ALA A 112 5.69 2.76 0.36
C ALA A 112 5.95 3.49 -0.97
N GLN A 113 5.86 2.75 -2.07
CA GLN A 113 6.01 3.26 -3.43
C GLN A 113 4.69 3.11 -4.16
N THR A 114 4.09 4.23 -4.55
CA THR A 114 2.83 4.27 -5.28
C THR A 114 3.05 4.64 -6.73
N MET A 115 2.56 3.78 -7.61
CA MET A 115 2.55 4.02 -9.06
C MET A 115 1.10 4.15 -9.53
N ILE A 116 0.79 5.29 -10.12
CA ILE A 116 -0.49 5.56 -10.77
C ILE A 116 -0.17 5.66 -12.26
N ASP A 117 -0.28 4.54 -12.97
CA ASP A 117 0.21 4.39 -14.35
C ASP A 117 -0.75 3.58 -15.26
N ASP A 118 -1.98 4.07 -15.42
CA ASP A 118 -2.95 3.58 -16.41
C ASP A 118 -4.11 4.58 -16.59
N ILE A 119 -4.66 4.66 -17.81
CA ILE A 119 -5.71 5.62 -18.23
C ILE A 119 -7.07 5.44 -17.54
N ASN A 120 -7.30 4.31 -16.87
CA ASN A 120 -8.57 4.03 -16.21
C ASN A 120 -8.89 5.10 -15.14
N LEU A 121 -10.18 5.31 -14.88
CA LEU A 121 -10.63 6.24 -13.86
C LEU A 121 -10.31 5.68 -12.45
N LYS A 122 -9.72 6.52 -11.60
CA LYS A 122 -9.45 6.24 -10.18
C LYS A 122 -10.38 7.09 -9.32
N ILE A 123 -11.14 6.47 -8.41
CA ILE A 123 -12.17 7.18 -7.62
C ILE A 123 -11.91 7.01 -6.12
N ILE A 124 -11.96 8.11 -5.38
CA ILE A 124 -12.08 8.15 -3.92
C ILE A 124 -13.48 8.68 -3.59
N ASP A 125 -14.32 7.85 -2.99
CA ASP A 125 -15.75 8.11 -2.74
C ASP A 125 -16.09 7.96 -1.25
N GLY A 126 -15.93 9.05 -0.49
CA GLY A 126 -16.06 9.06 0.97
C GLY A 126 -14.89 8.44 1.75
N TRP A 127 -13.94 7.81 1.05
CA TRP A 127 -12.78 7.14 1.62
C TRP A 127 -11.61 8.12 1.86
N GLN A 128 -10.71 7.79 2.78
CA GLN A 128 -9.48 8.54 3.00
C GLN A 128 -8.25 7.78 2.51
N ILE A 129 -7.40 8.41 1.70
CA ILE A 129 -6.07 7.90 1.36
C ILE A 129 -5.01 8.85 1.93
N VAL A 130 -4.12 8.32 2.77
CA VAL A 130 -3.01 9.06 3.37
C VAL A 130 -1.70 8.56 2.79
N ASN A 131 -1.06 9.39 1.96
CA ASN A 131 0.25 9.11 1.40
C ASN A 131 1.37 9.62 2.31
N ASN A 132 2.05 8.74 3.06
CA ASN A 132 3.29 9.11 3.75
C ASN A 132 4.54 8.69 2.98
N GLY A 133 4.41 7.96 1.87
CA GLY A 133 5.49 7.46 1.03
C GLY A 133 5.68 8.25 -0.26
N ALA A 134 6.20 7.61 -1.31
CA ALA A 134 6.43 8.25 -2.60
C ALA A 134 5.39 7.80 -3.63
N ALA A 135 4.53 8.71 -4.07
CA ALA A 135 3.55 8.49 -5.13
C ALA A 135 3.97 9.18 -6.42
N THR A 136 3.86 8.48 -7.55
CA THR A 136 4.09 9.02 -8.89
C THR A 136 2.86 8.77 -9.76
N TRP A 137 2.31 9.85 -10.31
CA TRP A 137 1.23 9.82 -11.29
C TRP A 137 1.78 10.22 -12.66
N SER A 138 1.98 9.22 -13.54
CA SER A 138 2.66 9.37 -14.82
C SER A 138 1.74 9.38 -16.04
N ASN A 139 0.60 8.70 -15.94
CA ASN A 139 -0.35 8.54 -17.05
C ASN A 139 -1.47 9.61 -17.04
N THR A 140 -2.33 9.64 -18.07
CA THR A 140 -3.38 10.67 -18.23
C THR A 140 -4.79 10.31 -17.70
N GLY A 141 -4.94 9.21 -16.97
CA GLY A 141 -6.17 8.75 -16.33
C GLY A 141 -6.52 9.60 -15.12
N GLU A 142 -7.77 10.06 -15.07
CA GLU A 142 -8.30 10.98 -14.05
C GLU A 142 -8.29 10.36 -12.64
N ILE A 143 -7.93 11.18 -11.65
CA ILE A 143 -8.21 10.92 -10.24
C ILE A 143 -9.40 11.79 -9.85
N ARG A 144 -10.48 11.14 -9.42
CA ARG A 144 -11.70 11.80 -8.95
C ARG A 144 -11.89 11.59 -7.46
N ILE A 145 -12.13 12.68 -6.75
CA ILE A 145 -12.52 12.66 -5.34
C ILE A 145 -13.96 13.17 -5.22
N GLN A 146 -14.82 12.37 -4.59
CA GLN A 146 -16.25 12.63 -4.48
C GLN A 146 -16.78 12.09 -3.14
N GLY A 147 -18.04 12.37 -2.83
CA GLY A 147 -18.73 11.79 -1.66
C GLY A 147 -18.06 12.12 -0.31
N GLY A 148 -17.29 13.20 -0.23
CA GLY A 148 -16.50 13.54 0.96
C GLY A 148 -15.17 12.80 1.06
N GLY A 149 -14.69 12.19 -0.02
CA GLY A 149 -13.39 11.53 -0.08
C GLY A 149 -12.23 12.48 0.21
N ILE A 150 -11.12 11.92 0.70
CA ILE A 150 -9.95 12.70 1.12
C ILE A 150 -8.69 12.04 0.56
N LEU A 151 -7.85 12.82 -0.11
CA LEU A 151 -6.46 12.47 -0.38
C LEU A 151 -5.56 13.40 0.43
N THR A 152 -4.74 12.83 1.31
CA THR A 152 -3.76 13.57 2.10
C THR A 152 -2.37 13.14 1.69
N ASN A 153 -1.53 14.08 1.25
CA ASN A 153 -0.09 13.88 1.22
C ASN A 153 0.45 14.24 2.61
N GLY A 154 0.91 13.24 3.36
CA GLY A 154 1.42 13.43 4.72
C GLY A 154 2.77 14.15 4.74
N ALA A 155 3.25 14.50 5.94
CA ALA A 155 4.46 15.30 6.10
C ALA A 155 5.74 14.67 5.53
N SER A 156 5.81 13.33 5.47
CA SER A 156 6.89 12.60 4.80
C SER A 156 6.57 12.20 3.36
N GLY A 157 5.34 12.43 2.93
CA GLY A 157 4.83 12.03 1.64
C GLY A 157 5.34 12.91 0.50
N VAL A 158 5.61 12.28 -0.64
CA VAL A 158 5.88 12.96 -1.90
C VAL A 158 4.82 12.51 -2.90
N PHE A 159 4.12 13.46 -3.51
CA PHE A 159 3.19 13.19 -4.62
C PHE A 159 3.69 13.87 -5.89
N THR A 160 4.30 13.11 -6.78
CA THR A 160 4.87 13.60 -8.05
C THR A 160 3.85 13.44 -9.17
N ILE A 161 3.48 14.55 -9.80
CA ILE A 161 2.60 14.57 -10.98
C ILE A 161 3.45 14.81 -12.21
N GLN A 162 3.44 13.87 -13.16
CA GLN A 162 4.23 13.93 -14.41
C GLN A 162 3.34 14.04 -15.66
N ASN A 163 2.06 14.31 -15.47
CA ASN A 163 1.04 14.41 -16.52
C ASN A 163 0.16 15.65 -16.31
N ASN A 164 -0.79 15.87 -17.22
CA ASN A 164 -1.75 16.99 -17.20
C ASN A 164 -3.22 16.53 -17.11
N ALA A 165 -3.46 15.33 -16.56
CA ALA A 165 -4.81 14.81 -16.37
C ALA A 165 -5.59 15.57 -15.30
N ALA A 166 -6.91 15.42 -15.35
CA ALA A 166 -7.80 16.02 -14.39
C ALA A 166 -7.61 15.38 -13.00
N PHE A 167 -7.44 16.26 -12.02
CA PHE A 167 -7.64 15.95 -10.62
C PHE A 167 -9.01 16.56 -10.24
N ASP A 168 -10.07 15.76 -10.33
CA ASP A 168 -11.46 16.22 -10.22
C ASP A 168 -11.98 16.16 -8.78
N ILE A 169 -12.60 17.24 -8.31
CA ILE A 169 -13.37 17.26 -7.07
C ILE A 169 -14.85 17.37 -7.46
N SER A 170 -15.58 16.27 -7.28
CA SER A 170 -16.88 16.06 -7.91
C SER A 170 -18.05 16.17 -6.91
N THR A 171 -19.18 15.54 -7.25
CA THR A 171 -20.40 15.56 -6.44
C THR A 171 -20.19 15.06 -5.01
N GLY A 172 -20.84 15.73 -4.05
CA GLY A 172 -20.62 15.46 -2.62
C GLY A 172 -19.32 16.03 -2.07
N GLY A 173 -18.50 16.69 -2.90
CA GLY A 173 -17.24 17.31 -2.52
C GLY A 173 -16.12 16.30 -2.28
N GLY A 174 -14.97 16.83 -1.91
CA GLY A 174 -13.75 16.06 -1.65
C GLY A 174 -12.66 17.01 -1.18
N THR A 175 -11.63 16.48 -0.54
CA THR A 175 -10.53 17.29 -0.02
C THR A 175 -9.19 16.73 -0.46
N VAL A 176 -8.30 17.62 -0.90
CA VAL A 176 -6.88 17.31 -1.08
C VAL A 176 -6.10 18.14 -0.07
N THR A 177 -5.28 17.50 0.76
CA THR A 177 -4.40 18.16 1.73
C THR A 177 -2.96 17.75 1.53
N ASN A 178 -2.05 18.64 1.91
CA ASN A 178 -0.60 18.46 1.93
C ASN A 178 -0.04 19.06 3.22
#